data_AF-A0A1S2ZY29-F1
#
_entry.id   AF-A0A1S2ZY29-F1
#
_cell.length_a   1.000
_cell.length_b   1.000
_cell.length_c   1.000
_cell.angle_alpha   90.00
_cell.angle_beta   90.00
_cell.angle_gamma   90.00
#
_symmetry.space_group_name_H-M   'P 1'
#
loop_
_entity.id
_entity.type
_entity.pdbx_description
1 polymer ?
#
loop_
_entity_poly.entity_id
_entity_poly.type
_entity_poly.pdbx_seq_one_letter_code
_entity_poly.pdbx_strand_id
1 'polypeptide(L)'
;MAVVTVFPALSRMLAVCRHRLGSPLPSMTASRRFYRGDSPTDSQKDMIEIPLPPWQERTDESMETKRARLLYESRKRGMLENCILLSLFAKEHLHKMTERQLNLYDRLINEPSNDWDIYYWATEAKPAPEIFENEVMALLRDFAKNKNKEQRLRAPDLEYLFEKPH
;
A
#
# COMPACT_ATOMS: atom_id res chain seq x y z
N MET A 1 -47.57 43.63 -49.32
CA MET A 1 -48.13 44.56 -48.30
C MET A 1 -47.13 44.62 -47.16
N ALA A 2 -46.13 45.50 -47.26
CA ALA A 2 -46.10 46.87 -46.71
C ALA A 2 -45.33 46.86 -45.36
N VAL A 3 -44.04 47.21 -45.31
CA VAL A 3 -43.40 48.56 -45.34
C VAL A 3 -43.14 49.09 -43.92
N VAL A 4 -41.84 49.14 -43.56
CA VAL A 4 -41.04 50.23 -42.92
C VAL A 4 -41.72 51.06 -41.80
N THR A 5 -41.15 51.26 -40.60
CA THR A 5 -40.28 52.42 -40.22
C THR A 5 -40.15 52.47 -38.68
N VAL A 6 -38.94 52.53 -38.10
CA VAL A 6 -38.18 53.71 -37.56
C VAL A 6 -38.50 54.07 -36.09
N PHE A 7 -37.41 54.13 -35.29
CA PHE A 7 -37.15 54.72 -33.94
C PHE A 7 -37.78 56.14 -33.71
N PRO A 8 -37.81 56.81 -32.52
CA PRO A 8 -36.72 56.91 -31.51
C PRO A 8 -37.06 57.34 -30.03
N ALA A 9 -35.98 57.57 -29.26
CA ALA A 9 -35.73 58.68 -28.32
C ALA A 9 -36.05 58.60 -26.79
N LEU A 10 -34.95 58.53 -26.02
CA LEU A 10 -34.50 59.44 -24.94
C LEU A 10 -35.38 59.74 -23.69
N SER A 11 -34.87 59.30 -22.53
CA SER A 11 -34.69 60.09 -21.28
C SER A 11 -34.09 59.17 -20.21
N ARG A 12 -33.26 59.58 -19.25
CA ARG A 12 -32.67 60.86 -18.87
C ARG A 12 -31.52 60.51 -17.90
N MET A 13 -30.45 61.29 -17.96
CA MET A 13 -29.35 61.29 -16.99
C MET A 13 -29.83 61.43 -15.55
N LEU A 14 -29.23 60.67 -14.62
CA LEU A 14 -29.01 61.14 -13.26
C LEU A 14 -27.59 60.81 -12.79
N ALA A 15 -26.94 61.88 -12.36
CA ALA A 15 -25.57 62.06 -11.90
C ALA A 15 -25.05 60.96 -10.95
N VAL A 16 -23.86 60.45 -11.26
CA VAL A 16 -23.01 59.74 -10.29
C VAL A 16 -22.43 60.78 -9.34
N CYS A 17 -22.93 60.81 -8.11
CA CYS A 17 -22.38 61.62 -7.04
C CYS A 17 -21.07 61.01 -6.55
N ARG A 18 -19.95 61.67 -6.86
CA ARG A 18 -18.63 61.37 -6.27
C ARG A 18 -18.64 61.82 -4.81
N HIS A 19 -18.76 60.88 -3.88
CA HIS A 19 -18.26 61.07 -2.53
C HIS A 19 -17.23 59.99 -2.21
N ARG A 20 -15.97 60.44 -2.21
CA ARG A 20 -14.88 59.80 -1.47
C ARG A 20 -15.24 59.88 0.00
N LEU A 21 -15.48 58.74 0.62
CA LEU A 21 -15.14 58.55 2.04
C LEU A 21 -14.06 57.48 2.07
N GLY A 22 -12.82 57.94 2.22
CA GLY A 22 -11.69 57.07 2.50
C GLY A 22 -11.87 56.46 3.88
N SER A 23 -12.15 55.18 3.93
CA SER A 23 -11.93 54.35 5.11
C SER A 23 -10.48 53.88 5.09
N PRO A 24 -9.71 54.04 6.19
CA PRO A 24 -8.43 53.37 6.30
C PRO A 24 -8.76 51.90 6.54
N LEU A 25 -8.59 51.06 5.53
CA LEU A 25 -8.52 49.62 5.76
C LEU A 25 -7.35 49.40 6.72
N PRO A 26 -7.53 48.77 7.89
CA PRO A 26 -6.40 48.29 8.64
C PRO A 26 -5.70 47.30 7.71
N SER A 27 -4.43 47.56 7.42
CA SER A 27 -3.56 46.58 6.78
C SER A 27 -3.46 45.40 7.74
N MET A 28 -4.42 44.49 7.62
CA MET A 28 -4.30 43.16 8.14
C MET A 28 -3.21 42.53 7.29
N THR A 29 -1.97 42.63 7.76
CA THR A 29 -0.94 41.69 7.38
C THR A 29 -1.47 40.34 7.83
N ALA A 30 -2.20 39.67 6.92
CA ALA A 30 -2.48 38.27 7.06
C ALA A 30 -1.10 37.63 7.18
N SER A 31 -0.71 37.30 8.41
CA SER A 31 0.41 36.40 8.66
C SER A 31 -0.01 35.08 8.05
N ARG A 32 0.24 34.94 6.75
CA ARG A 32 0.26 33.67 6.08
C ARG A 32 1.43 32.94 6.74
N ARG A 33 1.15 32.21 7.82
CA ARG A 33 1.98 31.10 8.28
C ARG A 33 1.92 30.06 7.17
N PHE A 34 2.61 30.34 6.07
CA PHE A 34 3.02 29.32 5.14
C PHE A 34 4.05 28.50 5.90
N TYR A 35 3.69 27.26 6.23
CA TYR A 35 4.68 26.26 6.58
C TYR A 35 5.60 26.12 5.37
N ARG A 36 6.84 26.59 5.49
CA ARG A 36 7.80 26.67 4.37
C ARG A 36 8.38 25.30 3.98
N GLY A 37 8.01 24.23 4.71
CA GLY A 37 8.54 22.89 4.47
C GLY A 37 10.01 22.71 4.90
N ASP A 38 10.65 23.75 5.42
CA ASP A 38 12.01 23.67 5.97
C ASP A 38 11.97 23.04 7.36
N SER A 39 11.60 21.76 7.46
CA SER A 39 11.90 20.96 8.65
C SER A 39 13.41 20.75 8.72
N PRO A 40 14.07 20.97 9.87
CA PRO A 40 15.47 20.56 10.05
C PRO A 40 15.63 19.11 9.60
N THR A 41 16.74 18.77 8.94
CA THR A 41 17.08 17.38 8.67
C THR A 41 16.98 16.61 9.97
N ASP A 42 16.02 15.69 10.04
CA ASP A 42 15.82 14.82 11.18
C ASP A 42 17.14 14.10 11.44
N SER A 43 17.81 14.49 12.52
CA SER A 43 19.15 14.00 12.85
C SER A 43 19.18 12.53 13.25
N GLN A 44 18.04 11.82 13.17
CA GLN A 44 17.81 10.43 13.60
C GLN A 44 18.23 10.14 15.04
N LYS A 45 18.67 11.16 15.79
CA LYS A 45 19.24 11.05 17.14
C LYS A 45 18.20 10.62 18.18
N ASP A 46 16.92 10.80 17.86
CA ASP A 46 15.79 10.44 18.71
C ASP A 46 15.16 9.08 18.32
N MET A 47 15.78 8.33 17.41
CA MET A 47 15.28 7.00 17.00
C MET A 47 15.58 5.96 18.10
N ILE A 48 14.67 5.86 19.06
CA ILE A 48 14.71 4.80 20.08
C ILE A 48 14.23 3.50 19.41
N GLU A 49 15.15 2.57 19.15
CA GLU A 49 14.81 1.23 18.67
C GLU A 49 14.19 0.42 19.81
N ILE A 50 12.86 0.28 19.77
CA ILE A 50 12.12 -0.58 20.71
C ILE A 50 12.33 -2.03 20.26
N PRO A 51 12.95 -2.90 21.07
CA PRO A 51 13.19 -4.27 20.67
C PRO A 51 11.86 -5.03 20.57
N LEU A 52 11.58 -5.57 19.39
CA LEU A 52 10.46 -6.48 19.18
C LEU A 52 10.79 -7.87 19.74
N PRO A 53 9.78 -8.66 20.13
CA PRO A 53 10.03 -10.03 20.57
C PRO A 53 10.72 -10.82 19.45
N PRO A 54 11.76 -11.61 19.78
CA PRO A 54 12.42 -12.44 18.78
C PRO A 54 11.43 -13.47 18.24
N TRP A 55 11.48 -13.71 16.93
CA TRP A 55 10.70 -14.77 16.31
C TRP A 55 11.09 -16.13 16.89
N GLN A 56 10.09 -16.97 17.15
CA GLN A 56 10.28 -18.31 17.73
C GLN A 56 9.68 -19.36 16.80
N GLU A 57 10.48 -20.37 16.49
CA GLU A 57 10.03 -21.51 15.68
C GLU A 57 9.06 -22.39 16.46
N ARG A 58 7.96 -22.77 15.81
CA ARG A 58 6.92 -23.63 16.41
C ARG A 58 7.12 -25.07 15.94
N THR A 59 7.46 -25.95 16.87
CA THR A 59 7.76 -27.37 16.61
C THR A 59 6.70 -28.34 17.15
N ASP A 60 5.69 -27.84 17.84
CA ASP A 60 4.68 -28.61 18.57
C ASP A 60 3.39 -28.90 17.75
N GLU A 61 3.27 -28.32 16.56
CA GLU A 61 2.09 -28.45 15.70
C GLU A 61 2.24 -29.52 14.60
N SER A 62 1.12 -30.14 14.21
CA SER A 62 1.09 -31.06 13.08
C SER A 62 1.34 -30.33 11.74
N MET A 63 1.77 -31.07 10.71
CA MET A 63 1.95 -30.52 9.36
C MET A 63 0.69 -29.87 8.79
N GLU A 64 -0.49 -30.43 9.04
CA GLU A 64 -1.75 -29.87 8.58
C GLU A 64 -2.10 -28.58 9.33
N THR A 65 -1.89 -28.56 10.65
CA THR A 65 -2.07 -27.36 11.49
C THR A 65 -1.14 -26.24 11.05
N LYS A 66 0.13 -26.54 10.80
CA LYS A 66 1.14 -25.60 10.30
C LYS A 66 0.73 -25.00 8.97
N ARG A 67 0.28 -25.82 8.01
CA ARG A 67 -0.23 -25.33 6.72
C ARG A 67 -1.46 -24.43 6.89
N ALA A 68 -2.42 -24.82 7.73
CA ALA A 68 -3.60 -24.00 7.98
C ALA A 68 -3.24 -22.63 8.60
N ARG A 69 -2.32 -22.62 9.56
CA ARG A 69 -1.80 -21.40 10.19
C ARG A 69 -1.08 -20.51 9.17
N LEU A 70 -0.12 -21.07 8.42
CA LEU A 70 0.64 -20.32 7.42
C LEU A 70 -0.24 -19.78 6.30
N LEU A 71 -1.29 -20.51 5.92
CA LEU A 71 -2.28 -20.01 4.97
C LEU A 71 -3.02 -18.79 5.53
N TYR A 72 -3.43 -18.82 6.80
CA TYR A 72 -4.07 -17.70 7.45
C TYR A 72 -3.14 -16.48 7.50
N GLU A 73 -1.91 -16.65 7.98
CA GLU A 73 -0.90 -15.59 8.09
C GLU A 73 -0.52 -15.00 6.73
N SER A 74 -0.48 -15.81 5.67
CA SER A 74 -0.25 -15.35 4.29
C SER A 74 -1.39 -14.46 3.77
N ARG A 75 -2.63 -14.72 4.20
CA ARG A 75 -3.83 -13.98 3.75
C ARG A 75 -4.11 -12.72 4.56
N LYS A 76 -3.55 -12.60 5.77
CA LYS A 76 -3.84 -11.52 6.73
C LYS A 76 -2.63 -10.60 6.90
N ARG A 77 -2.28 -9.89 5.83
CA ARG A 77 -1.14 -8.93 5.79
C ARG A 77 -1.61 -7.49 5.92
N GLY A 78 -0.69 -6.59 6.26
CA GLY A 78 -0.97 -5.15 6.38
C GLY A 78 -1.20 -4.42 5.06
N MET A 79 -0.81 -5.01 3.93
CA MET A 79 -0.94 -4.43 2.58
C MET A 79 -1.59 -5.40 1.58
N LEU A 80 -2.28 -4.85 0.59
CA LEU A 80 -3.03 -5.62 -0.40
C LEU A 80 -2.11 -6.41 -1.34
N GLU A 81 -0.96 -5.83 -1.67
CA GLU A 81 0.07 -6.40 -2.55
C GLU A 81 0.55 -7.74 -2.02
N ASN A 82 0.99 -7.79 -0.76
CA ASN A 82 1.38 -9.03 -0.10
C ASN A 82 0.18 -9.96 0.12
N CYS A 83 -1.00 -9.43 0.46
CA CYS A 83 -2.18 -10.28 0.62
C CYS A 83 -2.47 -11.07 -0.66
N ILE A 84 -2.44 -10.43 -1.83
CA ILE A 84 -2.69 -11.11 -3.10
C ILE A 84 -1.52 -12.03 -3.46
N LEU A 85 -0.29 -11.53 -3.40
CA LEU A 85 0.90 -12.29 -3.78
C LEU A 85 1.06 -13.57 -2.94
N LEU A 86 1.05 -13.45 -1.60
CA LEU A 86 1.27 -14.57 -0.70
C LEU A 86 0.08 -15.52 -0.64
N SER A 87 -1.16 -15.03 -0.80
CA SER A 87 -2.33 -15.91 -0.82
C SER A 87 -2.38 -16.81 -2.05
N LEU A 88 -1.99 -16.29 -3.22
CA LEU A 88 -1.87 -17.08 -4.44
C LEU A 88 -0.68 -18.04 -4.37
N PHE A 89 0.46 -17.57 -3.86
CA PHE A 89 1.64 -18.41 -3.63
C PHE A 89 1.31 -19.59 -2.70
N ALA A 90 0.62 -19.32 -1.59
CA ALA A 90 0.20 -20.35 -0.64
C ALA A 90 -0.76 -21.37 -1.27
N LYS A 91 -1.69 -20.95 -2.12
CA LYS A 91 -2.60 -21.85 -2.84
C LYS A 91 -1.81 -22.90 -3.64
N GLU A 92 -0.78 -22.48 -4.37
CA GLU A 92 -0.06 -23.35 -5.30
C GLU A 92 1.04 -24.20 -4.66
N HIS A 93 1.71 -23.67 -3.64
CA HIS A 93 2.91 -24.29 -3.09
C HIS A 93 2.71 -24.94 -1.72
N LEU A 94 1.83 -24.43 -0.85
CA LEU A 94 1.79 -24.82 0.57
C LEU A 94 1.47 -26.30 0.79
N HIS A 95 0.64 -26.89 -0.08
CA HIS A 95 0.30 -28.32 -0.04
C HIS A 95 1.45 -29.23 -0.54
N LYS A 96 2.34 -28.71 -1.40
CA LYS A 96 3.48 -29.44 -1.97
C LYS A 96 4.75 -29.32 -1.12
N MET A 97 4.81 -28.31 -0.25
CA MET A 97 5.98 -28.05 0.58
C MET A 97 6.22 -29.14 1.63
N THR A 98 7.50 -29.47 1.80
CA THR A 98 8.01 -30.28 2.90
C THR A 98 8.02 -29.50 4.21
N GLU A 99 8.19 -30.18 5.35
CA GLU A 99 8.25 -29.52 6.67
C GLU A 99 9.35 -28.46 6.74
N ARG A 100 10.54 -28.78 6.23
CA ARG A 100 11.66 -27.84 6.13
C ARG A 100 11.27 -26.58 5.36
N GLN A 101 10.60 -26.74 4.21
CA GLN A 101 10.17 -25.61 3.39
C GLN A 101 9.08 -24.80 4.09
N LEU A 102 8.16 -25.44 4.84
CA LEU A 102 7.17 -24.74 5.65
C LEU A 102 7.84 -23.90 6.75
N ASN A 103 8.88 -24.40 7.42
CA ASN A 103 9.60 -23.63 8.45
C ASN A 103 10.36 -22.44 7.84
N LEU A 104 10.98 -22.63 6.67
CA LEU A 104 11.61 -21.54 5.93
C LEU A 104 10.59 -20.47 5.50
N TYR A 105 9.41 -20.90 5.06
CA TYR A 105 8.31 -20.00 4.69
C TYR A 105 7.73 -19.26 5.90
N ASP A 106 7.52 -19.96 7.01
CA ASP A 106 7.07 -19.38 8.29
C ASP A 106 7.99 -18.26 8.73
N ARG A 107 9.29 -18.55 8.75
CA ARG A 107 10.33 -17.58 9.07
C ARG A 107 10.28 -16.38 8.11
N LEU A 108 10.20 -16.63 6.81
CA LEU A 108 10.17 -15.58 5.78
C LEU A 108 9.00 -14.59 5.95
N ILE A 109 7.80 -15.07 6.28
CA ILE A 109 6.62 -14.19 6.34
C ILE A 109 6.39 -13.57 7.72
N ASN A 110 6.92 -14.16 8.80
CA ASN A 110 6.61 -13.76 10.17
C ASN A 110 7.79 -13.17 10.96
N GLU A 111 9.04 -13.43 10.57
CA GLU A 111 10.21 -12.81 11.24
C GLU A 111 10.40 -11.33 10.88
N PRO A 112 10.25 -10.89 9.60
CA PRO A 112 10.38 -9.48 9.25
C PRO A 112 9.22 -8.67 9.84
N SER A 113 9.53 -7.57 10.52
CA SER A 113 8.52 -6.71 11.14
C SER A 113 7.76 -5.84 10.13
N ASN A 114 8.35 -5.59 8.96
CA ASN A 114 7.80 -4.72 7.93
C ASN A 114 7.41 -5.52 6.69
N ASP A 115 6.11 -5.49 6.37
CA ASP A 115 5.55 -6.14 5.18
C ASP A 115 6.20 -5.67 3.86
N TRP A 116 6.62 -4.40 3.77
CA TRP A 116 7.22 -3.87 2.54
C TRP A 116 8.54 -4.56 2.20
N ASP A 117 9.29 -5.00 3.21
CA ASP A 117 10.58 -5.63 2.97
C ASP A 117 10.40 -6.97 2.26
N ILE A 118 9.38 -7.76 2.66
CA ILE A 118 9.02 -9.02 1.97
C ILE A 118 8.68 -8.75 0.50
N TYR A 119 7.90 -7.70 0.22
CA TYR A 119 7.53 -7.33 -1.15
C TYR A 119 8.76 -6.93 -1.98
N TYR A 120 9.65 -6.13 -1.41
CA TYR A 120 10.88 -5.70 -2.10
C TYR A 120 11.84 -6.85 -2.38
N TRP A 121 11.94 -7.82 -1.47
CA TRP A 121 12.76 -9.01 -1.67
C TRP A 121 12.16 -9.93 -2.74
N ALA A 122 10.85 -10.11 -2.75
CA ALA A 122 10.13 -10.91 -3.74
C ALA A 122 10.22 -10.30 -5.15
N THR A 123 10.19 -8.98 -5.26
CA THR A 123 10.29 -8.24 -6.53
C THR A 123 11.72 -7.93 -6.96
N GLU A 124 12.72 -8.38 -6.18
CA GLU A 124 14.15 -8.09 -6.41
C GLU A 124 14.47 -6.58 -6.42
N ALA A 125 13.60 -5.74 -5.87
CA ALA A 125 13.80 -4.29 -5.75
C ALA A 125 14.87 -3.95 -4.68
N LYS A 126 15.00 -4.82 -3.67
CA LYS A 126 16.08 -4.78 -2.67
C LYS A 126 16.62 -6.19 -2.45
N PRO A 127 17.92 -6.36 -2.17
CA PRO A 127 18.47 -7.66 -1.81
C PRO A 127 17.84 -8.15 -0.50
N ALA A 128 17.57 -9.46 -0.42
CA ALA A 128 17.13 -10.06 0.83
C ALA A 128 18.34 -10.27 1.75
N PRO A 129 18.16 -10.20 3.08
CA PRO A 129 19.17 -10.66 4.03
C PRO A 129 19.56 -12.11 3.78
N GLU A 130 20.82 -12.48 4.05
CA GLU A 130 21.36 -13.83 3.82
C GLU A 130 20.53 -14.94 4.48
N ILE A 131 19.91 -14.63 5.62
CA ILE A 131 19.03 -15.53 6.38
C ILE A 131 17.81 -15.97 5.54
N PHE A 132 17.32 -15.08 4.67
CA PHE A 132 16.16 -15.30 3.81
C PHE A 132 16.54 -15.71 2.38
N GLU A 133 17.82 -15.68 2.00
CA GLU A 133 18.30 -16.15 0.69
C GLU A 133 18.32 -17.69 0.65
N ASN A 134 17.14 -18.28 0.49
CA ASN A 134 16.91 -19.73 0.51
C ASN A 134 15.98 -20.19 -0.64
N GLU A 135 15.71 -21.51 -0.69
CA GLU A 135 14.87 -22.10 -1.73
C GLU A 135 13.45 -21.51 -1.80
N VAL A 136 12.88 -21.09 -0.67
CA VAL A 136 11.53 -20.52 -0.62
C VAL A 136 11.51 -19.10 -1.15
N MET A 137 12.54 -18.29 -0.85
CA MET A 137 12.69 -16.97 -1.45
C MET A 137 12.89 -17.07 -2.97
N ALA A 138 13.67 -18.04 -3.45
CA ALA A 138 13.83 -18.28 -4.88
C ALA A 138 12.49 -18.62 -5.56
N LEU A 139 11.68 -19.49 -4.93
CA LEU A 139 10.33 -19.82 -5.41
C LEU A 139 9.42 -18.57 -5.40
N LEU A 140 9.47 -17.75 -4.35
CA LEU A 140 8.67 -16.54 -4.24
C LEU A 140 9.03 -15.51 -5.32
N ARG A 141 10.32 -15.32 -5.61
CA ARG A 141 10.79 -14.44 -6.70
C ARG A 141 10.36 -14.94 -8.07
N ASP A 142 10.47 -16.25 -8.32
CA ASP A 142 9.99 -16.83 -9.57
C ASP A 142 8.47 -16.66 -9.73
N PHE A 143 7.73 -16.89 -8.64
CA PHE A 143 6.29 -16.66 -8.59
C PHE A 143 5.95 -15.19 -8.84
N ALA A 144 6.68 -14.23 -8.25
CA ALA A 144 6.45 -12.79 -8.43
C ALA A 144 6.62 -12.34 -9.88
N LYS A 145 7.52 -12.96 -10.65
CA LYS A 145 7.75 -12.65 -12.08
C LYS A 145 6.54 -12.95 -12.97
N ASN A 146 5.59 -13.78 -12.52
CA ASN A 146 4.34 -14.09 -13.22
C ASN A 146 4.54 -14.42 -14.71
N LYS A 147 5.44 -15.37 -15.01
CA LYS A 147 5.79 -15.75 -16.40
C LYS A 147 4.58 -16.19 -17.24
N ASN A 148 3.60 -16.79 -16.59
CA ASN A 148 2.35 -17.26 -17.21
C ASN A 148 1.33 -16.13 -17.46
N LYS A 149 1.60 -14.90 -17.00
CA LYS A 149 0.70 -13.74 -17.11
C LYS A 149 -0.69 -14.00 -16.53
N GLU A 150 -0.74 -14.71 -15.42
CA GLU A 150 -1.98 -15.00 -14.70
C GLU A 150 -2.58 -13.71 -14.15
N GLN A 151 -3.90 -13.66 -14.05
CA GLN A 151 -4.62 -12.53 -13.46
C GLN A 151 -4.49 -12.56 -11.93
N ARG A 152 -3.84 -11.55 -11.36
CA ARG A 152 -3.64 -11.40 -9.90
C ARG A 152 -4.40 -10.22 -9.35
N LEU A 153 -5.73 -10.27 -9.46
CA LEU A 153 -6.62 -9.17 -9.08
C LEU A 153 -7.16 -9.29 -7.65
N ARG A 154 -7.32 -10.53 -7.15
CA ARG A 154 -7.88 -10.82 -5.83
C ARG A 154 -7.23 -12.05 -5.23
N ALA A 155 -7.32 -12.16 -3.90
CA ALA A 155 -6.99 -13.41 -3.22
C ALA A 155 -7.92 -14.55 -3.70
N PRO A 156 -7.41 -15.79 -3.76
CA PRO A 156 -8.21 -16.92 -4.20
C PRO A 156 -9.29 -17.28 -3.16
N ASP A 157 -10.41 -17.80 -3.62
CA ASP A 157 -11.43 -18.38 -2.74
C ASP A 157 -10.89 -19.63 -2.06
N LEU A 158 -11.49 -20.07 -0.95
CA LEU A 158 -10.97 -21.19 -0.14
C LEU A 158 -11.42 -22.58 -0.63
N GLU A 159 -12.21 -22.65 -1.71
CA GLU A 159 -12.81 -23.88 -2.22
C GLU A 159 -11.78 -24.95 -2.61
N TYR A 160 -10.62 -24.53 -3.12
CA TYR A 160 -9.51 -25.41 -3.51
C TYR A 160 -8.94 -26.26 -2.35
N LEU A 161 -9.22 -25.91 -1.10
CA LEU A 161 -8.80 -26.70 0.06
C LEU A 161 -9.64 -27.97 0.24
N PHE A 162 -10.84 -27.98 -0.33
CA PHE A 162 -11.81 -29.08 -0.21
C PHE A 162 -11.91 -29.92 -1.50
N GLU A 163 -11.39 -29.40 -2.60
CA GLU A 163 -11.30 -30.11 -3.87
C GLU A 163 -10.30 -31.28 -3.76
N LYS A 164 -10.64 -32.43 -4.36
CA LYS A 164 -9.72 -33.56 -4.41
C LYS A 164 -8.55 -33.23 -5.34
N PRO A 165 -7.31 -33.57 -4.98
CA PRO A 165 -6.19 -33.43 -5.90
C PRO A 165 -6.48 -34.28 -7.14
N HIS A 166 -6.43 -33.64 -8.32
CA HIS A 166 -6.56 -34.29 -9.62
C HIS A 166 -5.33 -35.12 -9.98
#